data_AF-A0A250B3M3-F1
#
_entry.id   AF-A0A250B3M3-F1
#
_cell.length_a   1.000
_cell.length_b   1.000
_cell.length_c   1.000
_cell.angle_alpha   90.00
_cell.angle_beta   90.00
_cell.angle_gamma   90.00
#
_symmetry.space_group_name_H-M   'P 1'
#
loop_
_entity.id
_entity.type
_entity.pdbx_description
1 polymer ?
#
loop_
_entity_poly.entity_id
_entity_poly.type
_entity_poly.pdbx_seq_one_letter_code
_entity_poly.pdbx_strand_id
1 'polypeptide(L)'
;MSKIALLFAMLFCMPTITACSASELVPESPAVKQQLLGSPVYIQIFKEERVLELYAKMGNEFRLVKSFPICKFSGGLGPKRMAGDFKSPEGFYSVDVRHLKPDSKYYRAINIGFPNDYDRAQGYSGAYLMIHGECKSIGCYAMTNDYMDEIYRYVETAFAFGQARVNISIYPFRMTDQNLQRYRTSTNIGFWRQLKPGYDYFVKNHQPPTVAVANGQYVLAQPMMGSNKPTQFASTAGGDPFAQGKPLTVIK
;
A
#
# COMPACT_ATOMS: atom_id res chain seq x y z
N MET A 1 -67.60 39.87 35.98
CA MET A 1 -66.32 40.30 36.58
C MET A 1 -65.28 39.20 36.34
N SER A 2 -64.09 39.55 35.85
CA SER A 2 -62.86 38.75 35.62
C SER A 2 -62.94 37.57 34.63
N LYS A 3 -62.33 37.65 33.43
CA LYS A 3 -60.89 37.52 33.08
C LYS A 3 -60.33 36.12 33.36
N ILE A 4 -59.88 35.41 32.30
CA ILE A 4 -58.52 34.88 32.09
C ILE A 4 -58.52 34.13 30.73
N ALA A 5 -57.75 34.66 29.78
CA ALA A 5 -57.43 33.99 28.52
C ALA A 5 -56.20 33.10 28.74
N LEU A 6 -56.32 31.81 28.43
CA LEU A 6 -55.22 30.84 28.45
C LEU A 6 -54.57 30.81 27.05
N LEU A 7 -53.42 31.47 26.93
CA LEU A 7 -52.50 31.33 25.80
C LEU A 7 -51.61 30.11 26.03
N PHE A 8 -51.87 29.02 25.31
CA PHE A 8 -50.95 27.90 25.18
C PHE A 8 -49.83 28.26 24.21
N ALA A 9 -48.66 28.65 24.71
CA ALA A 9 -47.45 28.77 23.90
C ALA A 9 -46.85 27.36 23.69
N MET A 10 -47.11 26.77 22.51
CA MET A 10 -46.38 25.58 22.05
C MET A 10 -44.95 25.98 21.69
N LEU A 11 -44.00 25.66 22.57
CA LEU A 11 -42.57 25.72 22.28
C LEU A 11 -42.18 24.46 21.47
N PHE A 12 -42.24 24.56 20.14
CA PHE A 12 -41.68 23.53 19.25
C PHE A 12 -40.15 23.65 19.25
N CYS A 13 -39.49 22.88 20.10
CA CYS A 13 -38.05 22.71 20.09
C CYS A 13 -37.69 21.83 18.88
N MET A 14 -37.38 22.44 17.74
CA MET A 14 -36.87 21.74 16.56
C MET A 14 -35.40 21.35 16.80
N PRO A 15 -35.03 20.07 16.74
CA PRO A 15 -33.63 19.67 16.84
C PRO A 15 -32.88 20.12 15.59
N THR A 16 -31.87 20.97 15.78
CA THR A 16 -30.93 21.32 14.72
C THR A 16 -30.08 20.09 14.42
N ILE A 17 -30.41 19.39 13.33
CA ILE A 17 -29.58 18.33 12.77
C ILE A 17 -28.31 19.00 12.26
N THR A 18 -27.26 18.97 13.07
CA THR A 18 -25.91 19.36 12.64
C THR A 18 -25.38 18.21 11.80
N ALA A 19 -25.50 18.33 10.48
CA ALA A 19 -24.90 17.39 9.54
C ALA A 19 -23.36 17.48 9.66
N CYS A 20 -22.76 16.50 10.34
CA CYS A 20 -21.34 16.28 10.26
C CYS A 20 -20.99 15.93 8.81
N SER A 21 -20.13 16.73 8.18
CA SER A 21 -19.58 16.45 6.86
C SER A 21 -18.73 15.18 6.92
N ALA A 22 -19.31 14.05 6.52
CA ALA A 22 -18.54 12.92 6.04
C ALA A 22 -18.04 13.30 4.64
N SER A 23 -16.71 13.34 4.47
CA SER A 23 -16.10 13.51 3.15
C SER A 23 -16.51 12.33 2.27
N GLU A 24 -17.52 12.52 1.41
CA GLU A 24 -17.92 11.53 0.43
C GLU A 24 -16.80 11.33 -0.59
N LEU A 25 -16.43 10.07 -0.80
CA LEU A 25 -15.61 9.65 -1.93
C LEU A 25 -16.45 9.85 -3.19
N VAL A 26 -16.29 10.99 -3.86
CA VAL A 26 -16.98 11.28 -5.13
C VAL A 26 -16.56 10.20 -6.15
N PRO A 27 -17.51 9.45 -6.74
CA PRO A 27 -17.18 8.49 -7.79
C PRO A 27 -16.66 9.25 -9.01
N GLU A 28 -15.40 9.03 -9.38
CA GLU A 28 -14.86 9.65 -10.59
C GLU A 28 -15.56 9.10 -11.84
N SER A 29 -15.93 10.02 -12.75
CA SER A 29 -16.68 9.69 -13.96
C SER A 29 -15.88 8.76 -14.89
N PRO A 30 -16.54 7.97 -15.76
CA PRO A 30 -15.86 7.11 -16.72
C PRO A 30 -14.84 7.84 -17.61
N ALA A 31 -15.08 9.12 -17.91
CA ALA A 31 -14.17 9.96 -18.68
C ALA A 31 -12.84 10.22 -17.95
N VAL A 32 -12.90 10.46 -16.64
CA VAL A 32 -11.69 10.64 -15.81
C VAL A 32 -10.91 9.34 -15.71
N LYS A 33 -11.60 8.20 -15.53
CA LYS A 33 -10.94 6.87 -15.52
C LYS A 33 -10.19 6.60 -16.83
N GLN A 34 -10.79 6.91 -17.98
CA GLN A 34 -10.13 6.75 -19.27
C GLN A 34 -8.92 7.70 -19.42
N GLN A 35 -9.00 8.92 -18.87
CA GLN A 35 -7.91 9.89 -18.88
C GLN A 35 -6.71 9.44 -18.02
N LEU A 36 -6.93 8.61 -17.00
CA LEU A 36 -5.88 8.09 -16.11
C LEU A 36 -5.11 6.90 -16.69
N LEU A 37 -5.50 6.37 -17.85
CA LEU A 37 -4.72 5.31 -18.51
C LEU A 37 -3.37 5.85 -18.99
N GLY A 38 -2.30 5.12 -18.67
CA GLY A 38 -0.92 5.53 -18.94
C GLY A 38 -0.30 6.41 -17.86
N SER A 39 -1.10 6.96 -16.93
CA SER A 39 -0.55 7.60 -15.73
C SER A 39 0.19 6.57 -14.85
N PRO A 40 1.21 7.00 -14.09
CA PRO A 40 1.82 6.15 -13.09
C PRO A 40 0.78 5.55 -12.12
N VAL A 41 0.87 4.25 -11.85
CA VAL A 41 -0.05 3.53 -10.98
C VAL A 41 0.61 3.00 -9.71
N TYR A 42 -0.21 2.74 -8.71
CA TYR A 42 0.15 2.18 -7.41
C TYR A 42 -0.96 1.25 -6.95
N ILE A 43 -0.61 0.13 -6.31
CA ILE A 43 -1.58 -0.87 -5.86
C ILE A 43 -1.50 -1.01 -4.34
N GLN A 44 -2.67 -1.06 -3.69
CA GLN A 44 -2.80 -1.54 -2.32
C GLN A 44 -3.66 -2.80 -2.29
N ILE A 45 -3.30 -3.75 -1.44
CA ILE A 45 -4.08 -4.96 -1.19
C ILE A 45 -4.36 -5.04 0.31
N PHE A 46 -5.62 -5.29 0.67
CA PHE A 46 -6.06 -5.48 2.04
C PHE A 46 -6.68 -6.87 2.19
N LYS A 47 -6.03 -7.73 2.98
CA LYS A 47 -6.38 -9.15 3.07
C LYS A 47 -7.71 -9.38 3.80
N GLU A 48 -7.92 -8.72 4.94
CA GLU A 48 -9.17 -8.85 5.70
C GLU A 48 -10.37 -8.36 4.89
N GLU A 49 -10.26 -7.19 4.28
CA GLU A 49 -11.29 -6.57 3.45
C GLU A 49 -11.46 -7.27 2.08
N ARG A 50 -10.55 -8.20 1.73
CA ARG A 50 -10.51 -8.90 0.44
C ARG A 50 -10.61 -7.94 -0.74
N VAL A 51 -9.80 -6.89 -0.74
CA VAL A 51 -9.85 -5.86 -1.79
C VAL A 51 -8.47 -5.49 -2.28
N LEU A 52 -8.36 -5.32 -3.59
CA LEU A 52 -7.24 -4.69 -4.27
C LEU A 52 -7.70 -3.30 -4.73
N GLU A 53 -7.00 -2.25 -4.30
CA GLU A 53 -7.25 -0.87 -4.68
C GLU A 53 -6.17 -0.42 -5.67
N LEU A 54 -6.58 -0.02 -6.87
CA LEU A 54 -5.72 0.51 -7.92
C LEU A 54 -5.81 2.04 -7.90
N TYR A 55 -4.66 2.68 -7.77
CA TYR A 55 -4.51 4.13 -7.80
C TYR A 55 -3.74 4.56 -9.04
N ALA A 56 -4.08 5.72 -9.58
CA ALA A 56 -3.34 6.37 -10.65
C ALA A 56 -2.98 7.80 -10.25
N LYS A 57 -1.83 8.26 -10.73
CA LYS A 57 -1.34 9.61 -10.47
C LYS A 57 -2.17 10.64 -11.23
N MET A 58 -2.68 11.64 -10.51
CA MET A 58 -3.37 12.82 -11.00
C MET A 58 -2.73 14.05 -10.36
N GLY A 59 -2.02 14.85 -11.18
CA GLY A 59 -1.19 15.93 -10.66
C GLY A 59 -0.09 15.39 -9.74
N ASN A 60 -0.10 15.82 -8.48
CA ASN A 60 0.88 15.40 -7.47
C ASN A 60 0.38 14.30 -6.54
N GLU A 61 -0.80 13.73 -6.76
CA GLU A 61 -1.39 12.74 -5.86
C GLU A 61 -1.83 11.49 -6.61
N PHE A 62 -1.86 10.36 -5.92
CA PHE A 62 -2.42 9.10 -6.40
C PHE A 62 -3.87 9.00 -5.94
N ARG A 63 -4.79 9.03 -6.90
CA ARG A 63 -6.25 8.93 -6.68
C ARG A 63 -6.73 7.52 -6.97
N LEU A 64 -7.75 7.08 -6.23
CA LEU A 64 -8.33 5.76 -6.39
C LEU A 64 -9.06 5.70 -7.73
N VAL A 65 -8.60 4.80 -8.60
CA VAL A 65 -9.29 4.52 -9.88
C VAL A 65 -10.45 3.57 -9.64
N LYS A 66 -10.17 2.47 -8.94
CA LYS A 66 -11.13 1.39 -8.69
C LYS A 66 -10.67 0.47 -7.57
N SER A 67 -11.64 -0.08 -6.86
CA SER A 67 -11.47 -1.16 -5.89
C SER A 67 -12.03 -2.46 -6.48
N PHE A 68 -11.25 -3.53 -6.40
CA PHE A 68 -11.57 -4.84 -6.97
C PHE A 68 -11.67 -5.88 -5.84
N PRO A 69 -12.85 -6.51 -5.66
CA PRO A 69 -12.96 -7.65 -4.75
C PRO A 69 -12.02 -8.79 -5.16
N ILE A 70 -11.29 -9.32 -4.19
CA ILE A 70 -10.39 -10.46 -4.35
C ILE A 70 -11.20 -11.74 -4.17
N CYS A 71 -11.16 -12.62 -5.16
CA CYS A 71 -11.83 -13.92 -5.09
C CYS A 71 -11.26 -14.78 -3.97
N LYS A 72 -9.93 -14.97 -4.00
CA LYS A 72 -9.24 -15.87 -3.09
C LYS A 72 -7.81 -15.42 -2.86
N PHE A 73 -7.40 -15.47 -1.60
CA PHE A 73 -6.00 -15.48 -1.18
C PHE A 73 -5.82 -16.59 -0.16
N SER A 74 -4.59 -17.00 0.13
CA SER A 74 -4.33 -18.18 0.95
C SER A 74 -3.68 -17.83 2.29
N GLY A 75 -3.97 -18.65 3.31
CA GLY A 75 -3.22 -18.67 4.57
C GLY A 75 -3.56 -17.59 5.60
N GLY A 76 -4.67 -16.87 5.43
CA GLY A 76 -5.16 -15.89 6.42
C GLY A 76 -4.22 -14.68 6.58
N LEU A 77 -4.36 -13.94 7.68
CA LEU A 77 -3.53 -12.78 7.99
C LEU A 77 -2.13 -13.22 8.48
N GLY A 78 -1.13 -12.40 8.21
CA GLY A 78 0.28 -12.63 8.49
C GLY A 78 1.11 -12.81 7.21
N PRO A 79 2.44 -12.59 7.31
CA PRO A 79 3.34 -12.70 6.17
C PRO A 79 3.56 -14.15 5.76
N LYS A 80 3.86 -14.34 4.47
CA LYS A 80 4.48 -15.56 3.96
C LYS A 80 5.91 -15.67 4.48
N ARG A 81 6.34 -16.86 4.90
CA ARG A 81 7.69 -17.09 5.44
C ARG A 81 8.48 -18.17 4.72
N MET A 82 7.84 -19.20 4.18
CA MET A 82 8.56 -20.30 3.53
C MET A 82 7.80 -20.90 2.36
N ALA A 83 8.51 -21.58 1.46
CA ALA A 83 7.87 -22.39 0.42
C ALA A 83 6.93 -23.43 1.05
N GLY A 84 5.74 -23.62 0.48
CA GLY A 84 4.76 -24.58 0.98
C GLY A 84 3.93 -24.15 2.21
N ASP A 85 4.11 -22.93 2.76
CA ASP A 85 3.28 -22.45 3.89
C ASP A 85 1.86 -21.99 3.51
N PHE A 86 1.54 -22.08 2.22
CA PHE A 86 0.26 -21.69 1.60
C PHE A 86 -0.24 -20.29 2.02
N LYS A 87 0.68 -19.34 2.24
CA LYS A 87 0.35 -17.95 2.60
C LYS A 87 0.60 -16.98 1.47
N SER A 88 -0.34 -16.05 1.31
CA SER A 88 -0.13 -14.84 0.51
C SER A 88 0.68 -13.81 1.31
N PRO A 89 1.68 -13.17 0.68
CA PRO A 89 2.62 -12.29 1.37
C PRO A 89 1.95 -11.02 1.92
N GLU A 90 2.61 -10.36 2.85
CA GLU A 90 2.29 -9.00 3.33
C GLU A 90 3.58 -8.18 3.27
N GLY A 91 3.51 -6.87 3.06
CA GLY A 91 4.70 -6.02 2.93
C GLY A 91 4.69 -5.06 1.75
N PHE A 92 5.85 -4.49 1.44
CA PHE A 92 6.06 -3.53 0.37
C PHE A 92 6.84 -4.16 -0.77
N TYR A 93 6.29 -4.16 -1.98
CA TYR A 93 6.87 -4.77 -3.16
C TYR A 93 6.98 -3.76 -4.30
N SER A 94 7.90 -4.01 -5.23
CA SER A 94 8.13 -3.13 -6.37
C SER A 94 8.44 -3.95 -7.62
N VAL A 95 7.56 -3.87 -8.60
CA VAL A 95 7.61 -4.69 -9.82
C VAL A 95 7.95 -3.82 -11.03
N ASP A 96 8.61 -4.42 -12.01
CA ASP A 96 8.89 -3.83 -13.32
C ASP A 96 8.26 -4.66 -14.44
N VAL A 97 8.36 -4.20 -15.68
CA VAL A 97 7.73 -4.83 -16.85
C VAL A 97 8.01 -6.34 -16.98
N ARG A 98 9.14 -6.85 -16.46
CA ARG A 98 9.50 -8.28 -16.53
C ARG A 98 8.60 -9.16 -15.64
N HIS A 99 7.87 -8.54 -14.72
CA HIS A 99 6.95 -9.20 -13.80
C HIS A 99 5.57 -9.42 -14.41
N LEU A 100 5.27 -8.81 -15.57
CA LEU A 100 4.09 -9.10 -16.35
C LEU A 100 4.20 -10.49 -16.98
N LYS A 101 3.09 -11.24 -16.88
CA LYS A 101 2.93 -12.61 -17.37
C LYS A 101 1.63 -12.70 -18.18
N PRO A 102 1.62 -12.22 -19.43
CA PRO A 102 0.42 -12.23 -20.27
C PRO A 102 -0.07 -13.65 -20.59
N ASP A 103 0.85 -14.61 -20.62
CA ASP A 103 0.68 -16.03 -20.93
C ASP A 103 0.58 -16.93 -19.67
N SER A 104 0.22 -16.33 -18.53
CA SER A 104 0.02 -17.06 -17.28
C SER A 104 -1.00 -18.20 -17.42
N LYS A 105 -0.70 -19.34 -16.77
CA LYS A 105 -1.57 -20.53 -16.72
C LYS A 105 -2.91 -20.30 -15.99
N TYR A 106 -3.05 -19.20 -15.26
CA TYR A 106 -4.25 -18.84 -14.49
C TYR A 106 -4.91 -17.57 -15.02
N TYR A 107 -4.85 -17.38 -16.34
CA TYR A 107 -5.07 -16.11 -17.02
C TYR A 107 -4.06 -15.02 -16.57
N ARG A 108 -3.88 -13.96 -17.36
CA ARG A 108 -2.87 -12.89 -17.20
C ARG A 108 -2.45 -12.65 -15.73
N ALA A 109 -1.16 -12.47 -15.48
CA ALA A 109 -0.68 -12.30 -14.11
C ALA A 109 0.40 -11.22 -13.96
N ILE A 110 0.50 -10.72 -12.74
CA ILE A 110 1.57 -9.83 -12.29
C ILE A 110 2.28 -10.55 -11.14
N ASN A 111 3.54 -10.91 -11.33
CA ASN A 111 4.37 -11.44 -10.25
C ASN A 111 4.70 -10.30 -9.26
N ILE A 112 4.42 -10.48 -7.98
CA ILE A 112 4.58 -9.47 -6.93
C ILE A 112 6.07 -9.23 -6.59
N GLY A 113 6.98 -10.12 -7.00
CA GLY A 113 8.41 -9.97 -6.72
C GLY A 113 8.79 -10.38 -5.30
N PHE A 114 8.03 -11.28 -4.68
CA PHE A 114 8.41 -11.95 -3.44
C PHE A 114 9.55 -12.96 -3.71
N PRO A 115 10.57 -13.06 -2.84
CA PRO A 115 10.78 -12.26 -1.62
C PRO A 115 11.33 -10.86 -1.93
N ASN A 116 10.94 -9.85 -1.16
CA ASN A 116 11.57 -8.52 -1.16
C ASN A 116 12.82 -8.47 -0.23
N ASP A 117 13.41 -7.29 -0.02
CA ASP A 117 14.59 -7.14 0.86
C ASP A 117 14.30 -7.50 2.33
N TYR A 118 13.10 -7.20 2.81
CA TYR A 118 12.69 -7.51 4.18
C TYR A 118 12.55 -9.02 4.34
N ASP A 119 11.84 -9.66 3.41
CA ASP A 119 11.65 -11.10 3.36
C ASP A 119 13.01 -11.82 3.35
N ARG A 120 13.94 -11.37 2.50
CA ARG A 120 15.31 -11.90 2.45
C ARG A 120 16.05 -11.72 3.77
N ALA A 121 15.98 -10.53 4.38
CA ALA A 121 16.63 -10.25 5.66
C ALA A 121 16.07 -11.10 6.81
N GLN A 122 14.80 -11.51 6.72
CA GLN A 122 14.15 -12.43 7.66
C GLN A 122 14.37 -13.92 7.33
N GLY A 123 15.12 -14.23 6.26
CA GLY A 123 15.35 -15.60 5.79
C GLY A 123 14.12 -16.25 5.15
N TYR A 124 13.14 -15.46 4.70
CA TYR A 124 11.94 -15.97 4.08
C TYR A 124 12.23 -16.52 2.68
N SER A 125 11.50 -17.57 2.30
CA SER A 125 11.70 -18.29 1.05
C SER A 125 10.40 -18.57 0.29
N GLY A 126 10.54 -18.83 -1.00
CA GLY A 126 9.44 -19.05 -1.93
C GLY A 126 9.60 -18.18 -3.18
N ALA A 127 8.69 -18.35 -4.13
CA ALA A 127 8.68 -17.61 -5.38
C ALA A 127 7.27 -17.68 -6.00
N TYR A 128 7.06 -16.91 -7.07
CA TYR A 128 5.85 -16.96 -7.90
C TYR A 128 4.54 -16.60 -7.17
N LEU A 129 4.61 -15.59 -6.30
CA LEU A 129 3.42 -14.99 -5.68
C LEU A 129 2.87 -13.96 -6.65
N MET A 130 1.64 -14.18 -7.14
CA MET A 130 1.07 -13.40 -8.22
C MET A 130 -0.25 -12.74 -7.85
N ILE A 131 -0.60 -11.69 -8.59
CA ILE A 131 -1.98 -11.23 -8.80
C ILE A 131 -2.39 -11.80 -10.15
N HIS A 132 -3.46 -12.60 -10.24
CA HIS A 132 -3.84 -13.28 -11.48
C HIS A 132 -5.36 -13.53 -11.57
N GLY A 133 -5.84 -14.00 -12.73
CA GLY A 133 -7.26 -14.31 -12.96
C GLY A 133 -7.73 -15.66 -12.42
N GLU A 134 -8.76 -16.23 -13.05
CA GLU A 134 -9.32 -17.57 -12.78
C GLU A 134 -9.89 -17.85 -11.37
N CYS A 135 -9.93 -16.85 -10.47
CA CYS A 135 -10.62 -16.93 -9.17
C CYS A 135 -10.22 -18.16 -8.28
N LYS A 136 -9.06 -18.78 -8.55
CA LYS A 136 -8.54 -19.99 -7.88
C LYS A 136 -7.12 -19.76 -7.38
N SER A 137 -6.83 -19.97 -6.09
CA SER A 137 -5.50 -19.70 -5.52
C SER A 137 -5.08 -20.71 -4.44
N ILE A 138 -3.76 -20.98 -4.42
CA ILE A 138 -2.99 -21.76 -3.42
C ILE A 138 -1.76 -20.92 -2.95
N GLY A 139 -1.89 -19.59 -2.86
CA GLY A 139 -0.82 -18.69 -2.39
C GLY A 139 -0.86 -17.28 -2.97
N CYS A 140 -1.48 -17.12 -4.13
CA CYS A 140 -1.61 -15.87 -4.88
C CYS A 140 -2.84 -15.05 -4.49
N TYR A 141 -2.98 -13.85 -5.06
CA TYR A 141 -4.20 -13.06 -5.07
C TYR A 141 -4.97 -13.32 -6.36
N ALA A 142 -5.99 -14.17 -6.30
CA ALA A 142 -6.82 -14.47 -7.44
C ALA A 142 -7.95 -13.46 -7.59
N MET A 143 -8.14 -12.99 -8.82
CA MET A 143 -9.15 -12.06 -9.28
C MET A 143 -10.07 -12.78 -10.30
N THR A 144 -11.17 -12.14 -10.68
CA THR A 144 -11.88 -12.55 -11.90
C THR A 144 -11.07 -12.15 -13.13
N ASN A 145 -11.35 -12.77 -14.29
CA ASN A 145 -10.66 -12.42 -15.53
C ASN A 145 -10.90 -10.96 -15.90
N ASP A 146 -12.14 -10.47 -15.83
CA ASP A 146 -12.46 -9.08 -16.16
C ASP A 146 -11.72 -8.07 -15.27
N TYR A 147 -11.60 -8.36 -13.97
CA TYR A 147 -10.84 -7.51 -13.04
C TYR A 147 -9.36 -7.55 -13.38
N MET A 148 -8.85 -8.74 -13.69
CA MET A 148 -7.46 -8.92 -14.05
C MET A 148 -7.11 -8.22 -15.38
N ASP A 149 -7.99 -8.23 -16.38
CA ASP A 149 -7.81 -7.48 -17.62
C ASP A 149 -7.67 -5.99 -17.36
N GLU A 150 -8.54 -5.44 -16.50
CA GLU A 150 -8.48 -4.02 -16.16
C GLU A 150 -7.20 -3.67 -15.39
N ILE A 151 -6.88 -4.41 -14.32
CA ILE A 151 -5.66 -4.22 -13.52
C ILE A 151 -4.42 -4.34 -14.41
N TYR A 152 -4.34 -5.40 -15.22
CA TYR A 152 -3.21 -5.67 -16.09
C TYR A 152 -3.03 -4.55 -17.11
N ARG A 153 -4.12 -4.10 -17.75
CA ARG A 153 -4.10 -3.01 -18.73
C ARG A 153 -3.56 -1.71 -18.14
N TYR A 154 -4.00 -1.30 -16.94
CA TYR A 154 -3.46 -0.10 -16.29
C TYR A 154 -1.96 -0.22 -16.03
N VAL A 155 -1.52 -1.36 -15.47
CA VAL A 155 -0.12 -1.58 -15.15
C VAL A 155 0.75 -1.64 -16.41
N GLU A 156 0.33 -2.40 -17.43
CA GLU A 156 1.00 -2.50 -18.72
C GLU A 156 1.09 -1.14 -19.42
N THR A 157 0.00 -0.38 -19.42
CA THR A 157 -0.02 0.95 -20.05
C THR A 157 0.89 1.92 -19.28
N ALA A 158 0.90 1.89 -17.95
CA ALA A 158 1.80 2.73 -17.17
C ALA A 158 3.28 2.42 -17.47
N PHE A 159 3.65 1.14 -17.64
CA PHE A 159 4.98 0.76 -18.10
C PHE A 159 5.28 1.28 -19.50
N ALA A 160 4.35 1.11 -20.46
CA ALA A 160 4.50 1.60 -21.83
C ALA A 160 4.67 3.13 -21.90
N PHE A 161 4.11 3.86 -20.95
CA PHE A 161 4.20 5.32 -20.81
C PHE A 161 5.34 5.78 -19.89
N GLY A 162 6.26 4.89 -19.52
CA GLY A 162 7.53 5.26 -18.90
C GLY A 162 7.59 5.16 -17.38
N GLN A 163 6.55 4.66 -16.70
CA GLN A 163 6.68 4.32 -15.29
C GLN A 163 7.67 3.14 -15.15
N ALA A 164 8.85 3.35 -14.55
CA ALA A 164 9.87 2.30 -14.47
C ALA A 164 9.51 1.15 -13.52
N ARG A 165 8.83 1.46 -12.40
CA ARG A 165 8.39 0.47 -11.41
C ARG A 165 7.01 0.82 -10.87
N VAL A 166 6.21 -0.21 -10.62
CA VAL A 166 4.92 -0.12 -9.92
C VAL A 166 5.12 -0.65 -8.50
N ASN A 167 4.79 0.17 -7.50
CA ASN A 167 4.82 -0.23 -6.11
C ASN A 167 3.49 -0.93 -5.74
N ILE A 168 3.60 -1.98 -4.93
CA ILE A 168 2.47 -2.78 -4.44
C ILE A 168 2.62 -2.90 -2.92
N SER A 169 1.68 -2.33 -2.17
CA SER A 169 1.66 -2.47 -0.71
C SER A 169 0.56 -3.43 -0.30
N ILE A 170 0.91 -4.42 0.52
CA ILE A 170 0.01 -5.49 0.92
C ILE A 170 -0.11 -5.50 2.44
N TYR A 171 -1.31 -5.24 2.93
CA TYR A 171 -1.62 -5.08 4.34
C TYR A 171 -2.53 -6.22 4.84
N PRO A 172 -2.43 -6.60 6.12
CA PRO A 172 -3.37 -7.55 6.73
C PRO A 172 -4.80 -6.98 6.73
N PHE A 173 -4.95 -5.69 6.96
CA PHE A 173 -6.21 -4.94 7.05
C PHE A 173 -5.90 -3.45 6.82
N ARG A 174 -6.91 -2.59 6.69
CA ARG A 174 -6.70 -1.13 6.78
C ARG A 174 -6.06 -0.80 8.13
N MET A 175 -4.85 -0.21 8.11
CA MET A 175 -3.96 -0.11 9.28
C MET A 175 -4.37 1.00 10.29
N THR A 176 -5.66 1.09 10.60
CA THR A 176 -6.20 1.97 11.63
C THR A 176 -5.78 1.51 13.03
N ASP A 177 -5.72 2.44 13.98
CA ASP A 177 -5.36 2.11 15.37
C ASP A 177 -6.36 1.15 16.01
N GLN A 178 -7.64 1.26 15.65
CA GLN A 178 -8.69 0.34 16.08
C GLN A 178 -8.41 -1.09 15.59
N ASN A 179 -8.01 -1.26 14.34
CA ASN A 179 -7.69 -2.58 13.78
C ASN A 179 -6.43 -3.17 14.43
N LEU A 180 -5.39 -2.36 14.63
CA LEU A 180 -4.19 -2.79 15.35
C LEU A 180 -4.51 -3.20 16.79
N GLN A 181 -5.39 -2.47 17.48
CA GLN A 181 -5.81 -2.77 18.84
C GLN A 181 -6.63 -4.08 18.90
N ARG A 182 -7.54 -4.31 17.95
CA ARG A 182 -8.29 -5.57 17.83
C ARG A 182 -7.37 -6.78 17.70
N TYR A 183 -6.22 -6.59 17.04
CA TYR A 183 -5.23 -7.63 16.79
C TYR A 183 -3.99 -7.57 17.70
N ARG A 184 -4.04 -6.83 18.82
CA ARG A 184 -2.88 -6.57 19.69
C ARG A 184 -2.17 -7.82 20.24
N THR A 185 -2.86 -8.96 20.32
CA THR A 185 -2.33 -10.24 20.82
C THR A 185 -1.83 -11.16 19.71
N SER A 186 -1.93 -10.75 18.45
CA SER A 186 -1.42 -11.52 17.31
C SER A 186 0.09 -11.68 17.39
N THR A 187 0.60 -12.87 17.05
CA THR A 187 2.04 -13.11 16.90
C THR A 187 2.68 -12.27 15.80
N ASN A 188 1.87 -11.75 14.86
CA ASN A 188 2.33 -10.88 13.77
C ASN A 188 2.23 -9.38 14.10
N ILE A 189 1.78 -8.99 15.31
CA ILE A 189 1.55 -7.58 15.64
C ILE A 189 2.82 -6.72 15.51
N GLY A 190 3.99 -7.28 15.86
CA GLY A 190 5.28 -6.59 15.71
C GLY A 190 5.62 -6.29 14.25
N PHE A 191 5.33 -7.23 13.34
CA PHE A 191 5.49 -7.03 11.90
C PHE A 191 4.47 -6.01 11.36
N TRP A 192 3.20 -6.11 11.76
CA TRP A 192 2.16 -5.18 11.31
C TRP A 192 2.44 -3.74 11.74
N ARG A 193 2.99 -3.53 12.95
CA ARG A 193 3.45 -2.20 13.37
C ARG A 193 4.53 -1.59 12.46
N GLN A 194 5.34 -2.41 11.78
CA GLN A 194 6.32 -1.93 10.79
C GLN A 194 5.67 -1.49 9.47
N LEU A 195 4.49 -2.01 9.13
CA LEU A 195 3.75 -1.60 7.91
C LEU A 195 3.00 -0.28 8.10
N LYS A 196 2.58 0.02 9.34
CA LYS A 196 1.71 1.17 9.66
C LYS A 196 2.30 2.51 9.19
N PRO A 197 3.59 2.84 9.39
CA PRO A 197 4.13 4.12 8.94
C PRO A 197 3.97 4.34 7.43
N GLY A 198 4.22 3.30 6.61
CA GLY A 198 4.04 3.38 5.16
C GLY A 198 2.57 3.57 4.75
N TYR A 199 1.65 2.92 5.44
CA TYR A 199 0.21 3.12 5.26
C TYR A 199 -0.20 4.56 5.62
N ASP A 200 0.18 5.04 6.81
CA ASP A 200 -0.15 6.39 7.28
C ASP A 200 0.43 7.47 6.36
N TYR A 201 1.64 7.24 5.83
CA TYR A 201 2.25 8.13 4.84
C TYR A 201 1.38 8.25 3.58
N PHE A 202 0.89 7.14 3.03
CA PHE A 202 0.02 7.19 1.87
C PHE A 202 -1.31 7.88 2.18
N VAL A 203 -1.93 7.56 3.32
CA VAL A 203 -3.20 8.18 3.75
C VAL A 203 -3.07 9.69 3.89
N LYS A 204 -1.95 10.17 4.43
CA LYS A 204 -1.69 11.61 4.64
C LYS A 204 -1.31 12.36 3.37
N ASN A 205 -0.46 11.76 2.53
CA ASN A 205 0.20 12.48 1.43
C ASN A 205 -0.34 12.08 0.05
N HIS A 206 -1.18 11.06 -0.05
CA HIS A 206 -1.64 10.45 -1.30
C HIS A 206 -0.48 10.10 -2.25
N GLN A 207 0.63 9.65 -1.70
CA GLN A 207 1.86 9.30 -2.42
C GLN A 207 2.35 7.94 -1.95
N PRO A 208 2.78 7.03 -2.84
CA PRO A 208 3.36 5.75 -2.45
C PRO A 208 4.53 5.96 -1.48
N PRO A 209 4.59 5.24 -0.36
CA PRO A 209 5.70 5.36 0.57
C PRO A 209 6.99 4.87 -0.09
N THR A 210 8.10 5.59 0.12
CA THR A 210 9.42 5.06 -0.21
C THR A 210 9.90 4.26 0.99
N VAL A 211 10.02 2.95 0.84
CA VAL A 211 10.36 2.03 1.94
C VAL A 211 11.73 1.40 1.66
N ALA A 212 12.57 1.37 2.68
CA ALA A 212 13.83 0.63 2.69
C ALA A 212 13.83 -0.38 3.85
N VAL A 213 14.87 -1.21 3.92
CA VAL A 213 15.07 -2.18 5.00
C VAL A 213 16.38 -1.88 5.69
N ALA A 214 16.34 -1.62 6.99
CA ALA A 214 17.50 -1.37 7.84
C ALA A 214 17.41 -2.26 9.08
N ASN A 215 18.51 -2.93 9.43
CA ASN A 215 18.56 -3.87 10.56
C ASN A 215 17.42 -4.91 10.55
N GLY A 216 17.05 -5.38 9.35
CA GLY A 216 15.96 -6.35 9.16
C GLY A 216 14.55 -5.80 9.36
N GLN A 217 14.37 -4.49 9.50
CA GLN A 217 13.06 -3.85 9.69
C GLN A 217 12.74 -2.89 8.56
N TYR A 218 11.45 -2.70 8.25
CA TYR A 218 11.03 -1.65 7.33
C TYR A 218 11.27 -0.27 7.92
N VAL A 219 11.80 0.64 7.10
CA VAL A 219 11.97 2.06 7.42
C VAL A 219 11.43 2.91 6.28
N LEU A 220 10.73 4.00 6.60
CA LEU A 220 10.34 5.01 5.62
C LEU A 220 11.58 5.82 5.23
N ALA A 221 11.97 5.76 3.96
CA ALA A 221 12.95 6.68 3.42
C ALA A 221 12.28 8.03 3.21
N GLN A 222 12.89 9.10 3.72
CA GLN A 222 12.45 10.45 3.38
C GLN A 222 12.72 10.69 1.88
N PRO A 223 11.79 11.32 1.15
CA PRO A 223 12.08 11.77 -0.21
C PRO A 223 13.32 12.67 -0.14
N MET A 224 14.37 12.31 -0.86
CA MET A 224 15.55 13.16 -1.01
C MET A 224 15.08 14.44 -1.72
N MET A 225 14.76 15.49 -0.97
CA MET A 225 14.61 16.82 -1.54
C MET A 225 15.97 17.20 -2.12
N GLY A 226 16.02 17.36 -3.44
CA GLY A 226 17.26 17.46 -4.20
C GLY A 226 18.23 18.48 -3.59
N SER A 227 19.32 17.98 -3.01
CA SER A 227 20.53 18.76 -2.82
C SER A 227 21.39 18.60 -4.07
N ASN A 228 21.20 19.49 -5.04
CA ASN A 228 22.28 19.86 -5.95
C ASN A 228 23.38 20.51 -5.10
N LYS A 229 24.28 19.68 -4.57
CA LYS A 229 25.63 20.10 -4.22
C LYS A 229 26.58 19.16 -4.94
N PRO A 230 27.52 19.67 -5.76
CA PRO A 230 28.53 18.83 -6.36
C PRO A 230 29.30 18.15 -5.24
N THR A 231 29.43 16.83 -5.32
CA THR A 231 30.29 16.04 -4.44
C THR A 231 31.73 16.45 -4.76
N GLN A 232 32.26 17.42 -4.00
CA GLN A 232 33.67 17.75 -4.03
C GLN A 232 34.40 16.85 -3.03
N PHE A 233 35.17 15.91 -3.60
CA PHE A 233 36.34 15.22 -3.06
C PHE A 233 36.11 14.32 -1.82
N ALA A 234 36.74 13.16 -1.70
CA ALA A 234 38.11 12.87 -2.07
C ALA A 234 38.31 11.44 -2.60
N SER A 235 38.93 11.37 -3.77
CA SER A 235 39.90 10.31 -4.08
C SER A 235 40.99 10.29 -3.02
N THR A 236 41.16 9.16 -2.34
CA THR A 236 42.36 8.89 -1.54
C THR A 236 43.00 7.60 -2.04
N ALA A 237 43.93 7.77 -2.98
CA ALA A 237 45.13 6.96 -2.99
C ALA A 237 46.12 7.64 -2.04
N GLY A 238 46.67 6.88 -1.08
CA GLY A 238 47.86 7.26 -0.32
C GLY A 238 47.68 7.42 1.19
N GLY A 239 48.10 6.37 1.91
CA GLY A 239 48.91 6.48 3.14
C GLY A 239 48.25 6.96 4.42
N ASP A 240 48.01 6.03 5.34
CA ASP A 240 47.99 6.30 6.79
C ASP A 240 49.41 6.07 7.34
N PRO A 241 49.93 6.98 8.18
CA PRO A 241 50.13 6.56 9.56
C PRO A 241 49.81 7.70 10.53
N PHE A 242 48.83 7.52 11.40
CA PHE A 242 48.96 7.52 12.86
C PHE A 242 47.56 7.54 13.51
N ALA A 243 47.35 6.53 14.34
CA ALA A 243 46.23 6.30 15.23
C ALA A 243 45.72 7.55 15.98
N GLN A 244 44.40 7.62 16.18
CA GLN A 244 43.75 7.60 17.50
C GLN A 244 42.21 7.53 17.38
N GLY A 245 41.58 6.73 18.24
CA GLY A 245 40.17 6.36 18.15
C GLY A 245 39.22 6.98 19.19
N LYS A 246 37.94 6.57 19.02
CA LYS A 246 36.72 6.70 19.86
C LYS A 246 35.88 8.00 19.77
N PRO A 247 34.56 7.94 20.08
CA PRO A 247 33.56 6.95 19.64
C PRO A 247 32.26 7.60 19.11
N LEU A 248 31.45 6.83 18.38
CA LEU A 248 30.08 7.20 17.96
C LEU A 248 29.09 7.04 19.12
N THR A 249 28.31 8.08 19.37
CA THR A 249 27.27 8.12 20.41
C THR A 249 26.00 7.41 19.93
N VAL A 250 25.57 6.40 20.68
CA VAL A 250 24.24 5.80 20.59
C VAL A 250 23.26 6.71 21.35
N ILE A 251 22.22 7.20 20.68
CA ILE A 251 21.12 7.93 21.32
C ILE A 251 20.04 6.93 21.71
N LYS A 252 19.67 6.96 23.00
CA LYS A 252 18.60 6.16 23.64
C LYS A 252 17.22 6.52 23.10
#